data_AF-A0A2I0GXP9-F1
#
_entry.id   AF-A0A2I0GXP9-F1
#
_cell.length_a   1.000
_cell.length_b   1.000
_cell.length_c   1.000
_cell.angle_alpha   90.00
_cell.angle_beta   90.00
_cell.angle_gamma   90.00
#
_symmetry.space_group_name_H-M   'P 1'
#
loop_
_entity.id
_entity.type
_entity.pdbx_description
1 polymer ?
#
loop_
_entity_poly.entity_id
_entity_poly.type
_entity_poly.pdbx_seq_one_letter_code
_entity_poly.pdbx_strand_id
1 'polypeptide(L)' 'MVTKKLYMGEFNGELEIIIRGGDVYLTDMDDDECVHIPRNKLQEVRDTIDLMLSEYDAQPRHEK' A
#
# COMPACT_ATOMS: atom_id res chain seq x y z
N MET A 1 -8.74 0.57 -13.44
CA MET A 1 -7.87 1.54 -12.77
C MET A 1 -8.69 2.13 -11.63
N VAL A 2 -8.10 2.19 -10.44
CA VAL A 2 -8.75 2.75 -9.25
C VAL A 2 -7.77 3.73 -8.61
N THR A 3 -8.22 4.93 -8.31
CA THR A 3 -7.41 5.93 -7.60
C THR A 3 -7.75 5.90 -6.11
N LYS A 4 -6.74 5.99 -5.25
CA LYS A 4 -6.86 6.07 -3.79
C LYS A 4 -6.03 7.22 -3.27
N LYS A 5 -6.45 7.81 -2.15
CA LYS A 5 -5.61 8.73 -1.38
C LYS A 5 -4.95 7.96 -0.25
N LEU A 6 -3.62 8.05 -0.17
CA LEU A 6 -2.83 7.40 0.86
C LEU A 6 -1.98 8.45 1.59
N TYR A 7 -1.89 8.31 2.91
CA TYR A 7 -0.94 9.09 3.69
C TYR A 7 0.48 8.54 3.51
N MET A 8 1.42 9.36 3.07
CA MET A 8 2.81 8.98 2.74
C MET A 8 3.80 9.52 3.77
N GLY A 9 3.39 9.66 5.02
CA GLY A 9 4.26 10.10 6.13
C GLY A 9 4.29 11.62 6.35
N GLU A 10 4.20 12.42 5.28
CA GLU A 10 4.23 13.90 5.37
C GLU A 10 3.04 14.59 4.68
N PHE A 11 2.43 13.94 3.69
CA PHE A 11 1.28 14.45 2.95
C PHE A 11 0.36 13.30 2.52
N ASN A 12 -0.82 13.65 1.99
CA ASN A 12 -1.72 12.70 1.35
C ASN A 12 -1.47 12.75 -0.17
N GLY A 13 -0.94 11.66 -0.71
CA GLY A 13 -0.71 11.49 -2.15
C GLY A 13 -1.87 10.76 -2.83
N GLU A 14 -2.08 11.02 -4.12
CA GLU A 14 -2.95 10.21 -4.96
C GLU A 14 -2.16 9.03 -5.54
N LEU A 15 -2.70 7.84 -5.36
CA LEU A 15 -2.10 6.58 -5.77
C LEU A 15 -3.00 5.93 -6.82
N GLU A 16 -2.45 5.60 -7.98
CA GLU A 16 -3.14 4.85 -9.00
C GLU A 16 -2.87 3.36 -8.87
N ILE A 17 -3.96 2.59 -8.91
CA ILE A 17 -3.93 1.13 -8.81
C ILE A 17 -4.40 0.54 -10.14
N ILE A 18 -3.52 -0.22 -10.77
CA ILE A 18 -3.76 -0.88 -12.05
C ILE A 18 -3.71 -2.39 -11.83
N ILE A 19 -4.74 -3.10 -12.32
CA ILE A 19 -4.79 -4.56 -12.29
C ILE A 19 -4.68 -5.07 -13.73
N ARG A 20 -3.64 -5.86 -14.04
CA ARG A 20 -3.39 -6.41 -15.38
C ARG A 20 -2.98 -7.86 -15.27
N GLY A 21 -3.68 -8.77 -15.95
CA GLY A 21 -3.37 -10.21 -15.88
C GLY A 21 -3.52 -10.84 -14.48
N GLY A 22 -4.11 -10.12 -13.53
CA GLY A 22 -4.18 -10.50 -12.11
C GLY A 22 -3.02 -10.02 -11.26
N ASP A 23 -2.02 -9.36 -11.87
CA ASP A 23 -0.99 -8.62 -11.16
C ASP A 23 -1.51 -7.23 -10.77
N VAL A 24 -0.95 -6.68 -9.70
CA VAL A 24 -1.29 -5.34 -9.18
C VAL A 24 -0.08 -4.43 -9.34
N TYR A 25 -0.33 -3.22 -9.83
CA TYR A 25 0.65 -2.15 -9.96
C TYR A 25 0.14 -0.94 -9.19
N LEU A 26 0.99 -0.38 -8.35
CA LEU A 26 0.73 0.79 -7.53
C LEU A 26 1.72 1.86 -7.99
N THR A 27 1.22 2.96 -8.54
CA THR A 27 2.06 4.09 -8.91
C THR A 27 1.59 5.30 -8.14
N ASP A 28 2.53 6.04 -7.58
CA ASP A 28 2.21 7.41 -7.20
C ASP A 28 2.03 8.25 -8.48
N MET A 29 1.47 9.45 -8.32
CA MET A 29 1.27 10.38 -9.44
C MET A 29 2.37 11.44 -9.54
N ASP A 30 3.32 11.45 -8.60
CA ASP A 30 4.21 12.58 -8.35
C ASP A 30 5.68 12.26 -8.69
N ASP A 31 6.16 11.02 -8.51
CA ASP A 31 7.57 10.63 -8.65
C ASP A 31 7.85 9.49 -9.65
N ASP A 32 6.86 9.08 -10.43
CA ASP A 32 6.95 8.00 -11.44
C ASP A 32 7.37 6.63 -10.86
N GLU A 33 7.41 6.47 -9.53
CA GLU A 33 7.75 5.20 -8.90
C GLU A 33 6.56 4.23 -8.94
N CYS A 34 6.82 3.01 -9.41
CA CYS A 34 5.81 1.96 -9.54
C CYS A 34 6.21 0.72 -8.74
N VAL A 35 5.37 0.33 -7.80
CA VAL A 35 5.44 -0.95 -7.09
C VAL A 35 4.61 -2.00 -7.82
N HIS A 36 5.23 -3.11 -8.19
CA HIS A 36 4.57 -4.25 -8.82
C HIS A 36 4.42 -5.40 -7.81
N ILE A 37 3.20 -5.93 -7.70
CA ILE A 37 2.86 -7.09 -6.90
C ILE A 37 2.34 -8.19 -7.84
N PRO A 38 3.16 -9.23 -8.11
CA PRO A 38 2.74 -10.38 -8.89
C PRO A 38 1.55 -11.12 -8.28
N ARG A 39 0.67 -11.66 -9.11
CA ARG A 39 -0.53 -12.38 -8.65
C ARG A 39 -0.23 -13.49 -7.63
N ASN A 40 0.83 -14.24 -7.85
CA ASN A 40 1.24 -15.36 -6.98
C ASN A 40 1.80 -14.91 -5.63
N LYS A 41 2.06 -13.61 -5.46
CA LYS A 41 2.57 -13.00 -4.22
C LYS A 41 1.52 -12.17 -3.47
N LEU A 42 0.36 -11.92 -4.06
CA LEU A 42 -0.68 -11.07 -3.45
C LEU A 42 -1.09 -11.50 -2.05
N GLN A 43 -1.25 -12.80 -1.81
CA GLN A 43 -1.65 -13.29 -0.49
C GLN A 43 -0.55 -13.04 0.55
N GLU A 44 0.71 -13.34 0.21
CA GLU A 44 1.86 -13.13 1.10
C GLU A 44 2.04 -11.64 1.44
N VAL A 45 1.88 -10.76 0.44
CA VAL A 45 1.95 -9.30 0.67
C VAL A 45 0.81 -8.85 1.59
N ARG A 46 -0.41 -9.34 1.36
CA ARG A 46 -1.56 -9.01 2.22
C ARG A 46 -1.35 -9.48 3.65
N ASP A 47 -0.96 -10.74 3.85
CA ASP A 47 -0.74 -11.31 5.19
C ASP A 47 0.35 -10.52 5.94
N THR A 48 1.39 -10.08 5.22
CA THR A 48 2.44 -9.23 5.78
C THR A 48 1.92 -7.85 6.19
N ILE A 49 1.08 -7.22 5.38
CA ILE A 49 0.44 -5.93 5.71
C ILE A 49 -0.47 -6.08 6.93
N ASP A 50 -1.30 -7.12 6.96
CA ASP A 50 -2.22 -7.39 8.08
C ASP A 50 -1.43 -7.62 9.38
N LEU A 51 -0.29 -8.32 9.32
CA LEU A 51 0.62 -8.47 10.46
C LEU A 51 1.18 -7.12 10.92
N MET A 52 1.73 -6.31 10.01
CA MET A 52 2.27 -4.97 10.33
C MET A 52 1.23 -4.06 10.99
N LEU A 53 -0.01 -4.08 10.49
CA LEU A 53 -1.11 -3.31 11.08
C LEU A 53 -1.46 -3.79 12.49
N SER A 54 -1.50 -5.10 12.70
CA SER A 54 -1.78 -5.68 14.03
C SER A 54 -0.71 -5.33 15.05
N GLU A 55 0.57 -5.32 14.64
CA GLU A 55 1.69 -4.91 15.48
C GLU A 55 1.68 -3.41 15.76
N TYR A 56 1.28 -2.58 14.79
CA TYR A 56 1.11 -1.14 14.95
C TYR A 56 -0.01 -0.81 15.94
N ASP A 57 -1.17 -1.44 15.81
CA ASP A 57 -2.33 -1.21 16.69
C ASP A 57 -2.10 -1.72 18.12
N ALA A 58 -1.24 -2.72 18.30
CA ALA A 58 -0.86 -3.25 19.60
C ALA A 58 0.15 -2.37 20.37
N GLN A 59 0.77 -1.38 19.71
CA GLN A 59 1.71 -0.49 20.39
C GLN A 59 0.96 0.50 21.29
N PRO A 60 1.39 0.70 22.56
CA PRO A 60 0.81 1.74 23.40
C PRO A 60 1.04 3.08 22.72
N ARG A 61 -0.04 3.71 22.26
CA ARG A 61 0.02 5.05 21.67
C ARG A 61 0.54 5.99 22.74
N HIS A 62 1.80 6.40 22.64
CA HIS A 62 2.29 7.57 23.36
C HIS A 62 1.56 8.77 22.77
N GLU A 63 0.41 9.09 23.35
CA GLU A 63 -0.26 10.38 23.15
C GLU A 63 0.78 11.47 23.43
N LYS A 64 1.14 12.22 22.39
CA LYS A 64 1.87 13.49 22.53
C LYS A 64 0.87 14.59 22.89
#